data_AF-A0A645JPX1-F1
#
_entry.id   AF-A0A645JPX1-F1
#
_cell.length_a   1.000
_cell.length_b   1.000
_cell.length_c   1.000
_cell.angle_alpha   90.00
_cell.angle_beta   90.00
_cell.angle_gamma   90.00
#
_symmetry.space_group_name_H-M   'P 1'
#
loop_
_entity.id
_entity.type
_entity.pdbx_description
1 polymer ?
#
loop_
_entity_poly.entity_id
_entity_poly.type
_entity_poly.pdbx_seq_one_letter_code
_entity_poly.pdbx_strand_id
1 'polypeptide(L)'
;MEAIHTYIEDSKKVKRQNDALFVGENGRRLSPRRVEQIIGECLKSAGLSGKGYTPHKLRHTAATLMYQYGNVDVRILKEILGHANLNTTELYTHISNRQLEQAADSSPLAQKKRVRKAKTDDTSEE
;
A
#
# COMPACT_ATOMS: atom_id res chain seq x y z
N MET A 1 14.13 3.60 9.14
CA MET A 1 14.76 4.92 9.32
C MET A 1 16.27 4.89 9.15
N GLU A 2 16.95 3.80 9.53
CA GLU A 2 18.40 3.62 9.38
C GLU A 2 18.95 4.03 8.01
N ALA A 3 18.39 3.52 6.91
CA ALA A 3 18.86 3.86 5.56
C ALA A 3 18.84 5.36 5.22
N ILE A 4 17.86 6.11 5.74
CA ILE A 4 17.80 7.58 5.54
C ILE A 4 18.91 8.27 6.32
N HIS A 5 19.18 7.82 7.55
CA HIS A 5 20.29 8.37 8.34
C HIS A 5 21.63 8.10 7.68
N THR A 6 21.88 6.88 7.23
CA THR A 6 23.10 6.53 6.47
C THR A 6 23.26 7.43 5.25
N TYR A 7 22.19 7.61 4.47
CA TYR A 7 22.21 8.53 3.32
C TYR A 7 22.52 9.97 3.73
N ILE A 8 21.90 10.49 4.80
CA ILE A 8 22.15 11.85 5.27
C ILE A 8 23.62 12.04 5.59
N GLU A 9 24.23 11.11 6.35
CA GLU A 9 25.65 11.16 6.70
C GLU A 9 26.55 11.12 5.46
N ASP A 10 26.29 10.23 4.51
CA ASP A 10 27.08 10.16 3.28
C ASP A 10 26.91 11.40 2.39
N SER A 11 25.70 11.96 2.33
CA SER A 11 25.40 13.15 1.52
C SER A 11 26.08 14.42 2.03
N LYS A 12 26.56 14.46 3.28
CA LYS A 12 27.32 15.61 3.83
C LYS A 12 28.63 15.86 3.09
N LYS A 13 29.19 14.83 2.43
CA LYS A 13 30.42 14.93 1.62
C LYS A 13 30.20 15.73 0.33
N VAL A 14 28.95 15.92 -0.10
CA VAL A 14 28.59 16.61 -1.34
C VAL A 14 28.18 18.05 -1.02
N LYS A 15 28.78 19.03 -1.72
CA LYS A 15 28.38 20.44 -1.62
C LYS A 15 27.00 20.65 -2.25
N ARG A 16 25.98 20.86 -1.41
CA ARG A 16 24.59 21.04 -1.85
C ARG A 16 24.39 22.39 -2.56
N GLN A 17 23.64 22.37 -3.68
CA GLN A 17 23.24 23.59 -4.41
C GLN A 17 21.84 24.09 -4.01
N ASN A 18 21.09 23.28 -3.25
CA ASN A 18 19.73 23.58 -2.79
C ASN A 18 19.41 22.76 -1.52
N ASP A 19 18.26 23.03 -0.90
CA ASP A 19 17.77 22.34 0.30
C ASP A 19 17.00 21.04 0.01
N ALA A 20 17.33 20.32 -1.07
CA ALA A 20 16.74 19.01 -1.32
C ALA A 20 17.33 17.97 -0.38
N LEU A 21 16.48 17.14 0.25
CA LEU A 21 16.94 16.00 1.03
C LEU A 21 17.82 15.07 0.17
N PHE A 22 17.32 14.67 -1.00
CA PHE A 22 18.02 13.81 -1.95
C PHE A 22 18.68 14.61 -3.08
N VAL A 23 20.00 14.47 -3.18
CA VAL A 23 20.86 15.09 -4.19
C VAL A 23 21.71 14.06 -4.94
N GLY A 24 22.07 14.38 -6.18
CA GLY A 24 23.09 13.64 -6.94
C GLY A 24 24.51 14.10 -6.58
N GLU A 25 25.52 13.47 -7.18
CA GLU A 25 26.94 13.76 -6.93
C GLU A 25 27.34 15.21 -7.22
N ASN A 26 26.64 15.87 -8.14
CA ASN A 26 26.82 17.29 -8.44
C ASN A 26 26.16 18.24 -7.43
N GLY A 27 25.54 17.72 -6.37
CA GLY A 27 24.85 18.51 -5.34
C GLY A 27 23.50 19.08 -5.77
N ARG A 28 22.99 18.71 -6.96
CA ARG A 28 21.66 19.11 -7.44
C ARG A 28 20.60 18.12 -7.00
N ARG A 29 19.35 18.59 -6.93
CA ARG A 29 18.16 17.78 -6.62
C ARG A 29 18.06 16.63 -7.63
N LEU A 30 17.76 15.43 -7.15
CA LEU A 30 17.45 14.31 -8.05
C LEU A 30 16.18 14.62 -8.87
N SER A 31 16.27 14.42 -10.17
CA SER A 31 15.10 14.53 -11.06
C SER A 31 14.23 13.27 -10.96
N PRO A 32 12.92 13.36 -11.27
CA PRO A 32 12.05 12.18 -11.32
C PRO A 32 12.60 11.07 -12.23
N ARG A 33 13.14 11.46 -13.40
CA ARG A 33 13.78 10.53 -14.33
C ARG A 33 14.98 9.82 -13.72
N ARG A 34 15.80 10.49 -12.91
CA ARG A 34 16.94 9.83 -12.26
C ARG A 34 16.46 8.84 -11.19
N VAL A 35 15.39 9.16 -10.47
CA VAL A 35 14.76 8.25 -9.51
C VAL A 35 14.23 6.99 -10.21
N GLU A 36 13.56 7.15 -11.36
CA GLU A 36 13.11 6.01 -12.18
C GLU A 36 14.26 5.11 -12.63
N GLN A 37 15.38 5.71 -13.06
CA GLN A 37 16.57 4.97 -13.45
C GLN A 37 17.19 4.19 -12.27
N ILE A 38 17.36 4.83 -11.10
CA ILE A 38 17.87 4.17 -9.90
C ILE A 38 16.99 2.98 -9.52
N ILE A 39 15.66 3.16 -9.53
CA ILE A 39 14.72 2.07 -9.26
C ILE A 39 14.84 0.97 -10.32
N GLY A 40 14.99 1.32 -11.61
CA GLY A 40 15.22 0.35 -12.68
C GLY A 40 16.50 -0.47 -12.48
N GLU A 41 17.60 0.18 -12.07
CA GLU A 41 18.86 -0.46 -11.72
C GLU A 41 18.68 -1.42 -10.54
N CYS A 42 18.00 -1.01 -9.46
CA CYS A 42 17.70 -1.86 -8.32
C CYS A 42 16.84 -3.08 -8.71
N LEU A 43 15.80 -2.88 -9.52
CA LEU A 43 14.94 -3.95 -10.02
C LEU A 43 15.73 -4.94 -10.87
N LYS A 44 16.68 -4.46 -11.69
CA LYS A 44 17.57 -5.32 -12.46
C LYS A 44 18.44 -6.18 -11.56
N SER A 45 19.08 -5.58 -10.55
CA SER A 45 19.91 -6.29 -9.57
C SER A 45 19.11 -7.31 -8.75
N ALA A 46 17.81 -7.05 -8.53
CA ALA A 46 16.91 -7.98 -7.86
C ALA A 46 16.31 -9.07 -8.77
N GLY A 47 16.66 -9.13 -10.06
CA GLY A 47 16.07 -10.09 -11.02
C GLY A 47 14.60 -9.82 -11.36
N LEU A 48 14.15 -8.58 -11.15
CA LEU A 48 12.77 -8.12 -11.39
C LEU A 48 12.63 -7.21 -12.62
N SER A 49 13.71 -7.06 -13.41
CA SER A 49 13.68 -6.30 -14.65
C SER A 49 12.61 -6.83 -15.62
N GLY A 50 11.97 -5.92 -16.37
CA GLY A 50 10.96 -6.28 -17.38
C GLY A 50 9.60 -6.71 -16.82
N LYS A 51 9.43 -6.86 -15.50
CA LYS A 51 8.16 -7.24 -14.88
C LYS A 51 7.15 -6.09 -14.74
N GLY A 52 7.45 -4.94 -15.36
CA GLY A 52 6.60 -3.76 -15.37
C GLY A 52 6.46 -3.06 -14.02
N TYR A 53 7.39 -3.25 -13.07
CA TYR A 53 7.42 -2.48 -11.82
C TYR A 53 7.89 -1.04 -12.08
N THR A 54 7.26 -0.08 -11.40
CA THR A 54 7.52 1.36 -11.55
C THR A 54 7.46 2.03 -10.18
N PRO A 55 7.98 3.26 -10.01
CA PRO A 55 7.85 4.00 -8.75
C PRO A 55 6.38 4.13 -8.31
N HIS A 56 5.46 4.30 -9.28
CA HIS A 56 4.04 4.38 -8.98
C HIS A 56 3.48 3.06 -8.43
N LYS A 57 3.87 1.91 -8.98
CA LYS A 57 3.45 0.59 -8.45
C LYS A 57 4.04 0.33 -7.06
N LEU A 58 5.29 0.71 -6.81
CA LEU A 58 5.90 0.62 -5.48
C LEU A 58 5.14 1.47 -4.46
N ARG A 59 4.70 2.68 -4.84
CA ARG A 59 3.83 3.53 -4.01
C ARG A 59 2.52 2.84 -3.66
N HIS A 60 1.86 2.21 -4.64
CA HIS A 60 0.61 1.47 -4.41
C HIS A 60 0.82 0.26 -3.48
N THR A 61 1.93 -0.46 -3.65
CA THR A 61 2.28 -1.56 -2.74
C THR A 61 2.46 -1.06 -1.31
N ALA A 62 3.26 0.01 -1.11
CA ALA A 62 3.46 0.59 0.21
C ALA A 62 2.14 1.02 0.85
N ALA A 63 1.27 1.66 0.09
CA ALA A 63 -0.03 2.09 0.55
C ALA A 63 -0.94 0.92 0.96
N THR A 64 -0.97 -0.13 0.15
CA THR A 64 -1.73 -1.35 0.42
C THR A 64 -1.23 -2.04 1.68
N LEU A 65 0.09 -2.12 1.88
CA LEU A 65 0.69 -2.69 3.07
C LEU A 65 0.36 -1.86 4.33
N MET A 66 0.41 -0.53 4.25
CA MET A 66 0.01 0.34 5.35
C MET A 66 -1.47 0.19 5.72
N TYR A 67 -2.34 0.00 4.72
CA TYR A 67 -3.76 -0.24 4.96
C TYR A 67 -4.02 -1.62 5.59
N GLN A 68 -3.38 -2.67 5.05
CA GLN A 68 -3.56 -4.06 5.49
C GLN A 68 -3.01 -4.32 6.89
N TYR A 69 -1.83 -3.77 7.19
CA TYR A 69 -1.05 -4.15 8.38
C TYR A 69 -0.80 -3.00 9.35
N GLY A 70 -0.98 -1.75 8.91
CA GLY A 70 -0.69 -0.56 9.72
C GLY A 70 -1.87 -0.03 10.52
N ASN A 71 -3.05 -0.67 10.45
CA ASN A 71 -4.31 -0.19 11.02
C ASN A 71 -4.60 1.29 10.66
N VAL A 72 -4.17 1.71 9.47
CA VAL A 72 -4.31 3.09 9.00
C VAL A 72 -5.63 3.23 8.24
N ASP A 73 -6.49 4.16 8.66
CA ASP A 73 -7.71 4.50 7.91
C ASP A 73 -7.36 4.98 6.49
N VAL A 74 -8.17 4.61 5.51
CA VAL A 74 -8.08 5.06 4.11
C VAL A 74 -8.00 6.59 4.02
N ARG A 75 -8.64 7.34 4.93
CA ARG A 75 -8.54 8.81 4.97
C ARG A 75 -7.13 9.29 5.28
N ILE A 76 -6.47 8.69 6.26
CA ILE A 76 -5.08 8.99 6.62
C ILE A 76 -4.15 8.56 5.48
N LEU A 77 -4.44 7.43 4.82
CA LEU A 77 -3.68 6.97 3.67
C LEU A 77 -3.72 7.97 2.51
N LYS A 78 -4.87 8.62 2.27
CA LYS A 78 -5.01 9.68 1.25
C LYS A 78 -4.12 10.89 1.54
N GLU A 79 -4.00 11.27 2.80
CA GLU A 79 -3.13 12.38 3.23
C GLU A 79 -1.65 12.00 3.07
N ILE A 80 -1.27 10.80 3.51
CA ILE A 80 0.10 10.27 3.35
C ILE A 80 0.49 10.18 1.87
N LEU A 81 -0.46 9.84 1.01
CA LEU A 81 -0.26 9.76 -0.44
C LEU A 81 -0.53 11.07 -1.18
N GLY A 82 -0.78 12.18 -0.47
CA GLY A 82 -0.86 13.53 -1.01
C GLY A 82 -1.69 13.66 -2.29
N HIS A 83 -3.03 13.70 -2.17
CA HIS A 83 -4.04 14.00 -3.20
C HIS A 83 -3.85 13.39 -4.60
N ALA A 84 -2.96 12.41 -4.78
CA ALA A 84 -2.77 11.73 -6.03
C ALA A 84 -4.06 10.99 -6.38
N ASN A 85 -4.61 11.31 -7.55
CA ASN A 85 -5.92 10.85 -8.01
C ASN A 85 -6.20 9.42 -7.57
N LEU A 86 -7.27 9.29 -6.81
CA LEU A 86 -7.71 8.11 -6.09
C LEU A 86 -8.38 7.07 -7.00
N ASN A 87 -7.85 6.90 -8.21
CA ASN A 87 -8.29 5.90 -9.17
C ASN A 87 -8.05 4.46 -8.68
N THR A 88 -7.52 4.27 -7.46
CA THR A 88 -7.39 2.98 -6.77
C THR A 88 -8.19 2.86 -5.47
N THR A 89 -9.13 3.79 -5.18
CA THR A 89 -10.05 3.66 -4.02
C THR A 89 -10.80 2.32 -4.04
N GLU A 90 -11.17 1.86 -5.23
CA GLU A 90 -11.86 0.58 -5.46
C GLU A 90 -11.03 -0.65 -5.02
N LEU A 91 -9.71 -0.57 -5.14
CA LEU A 91 -8.82 -1.63 -4.69
C LEU A 91 -8.76 -1.67 -3.14
N TYR A 92 -8.77 -0.50 -2.49
CA TYR A 92 -8.81 -0.40 -1.03
C TYR A 92 -10.17 -0.85 -0.45
N THR A 93 -11.28 -0.60 -1.14
CA THR A 93 -12.60 -1.10 -0.71
C THR A 93 -12.66 -2.63 -0.70
N HIS A 94 -12.04 -3.31 -1.68
CA HIS A 94 -12.00 -4.77 -1.67
C HIS A 94 -11.22 -5.35 -0.48
N ILE A 95 -10.19 -4.66 -0.01
CA ILE A 95 -9.42 -5.07 1.18
C ILE A 95 -10.22 -4.75 2.46
N SER A 96 -10.97 -3.64 2.47
CA SER A 96 -11.91 -3.30 3.55
C SER A 96 -12.95 -4.41 3.76
N ASN A 97 -13.43 -5.06 2.69
CA ASN A 97 -14.42 -6.14 2.80
C ASN A 97 -13.96 -7.30 3.71
N ARG A 98 -12.66 -7.64 3.75
CA ARG A 98 -12.16 -8.66 4.69
C ARG A 98 -12.17 -8.17 6.15
N GLN A 99 -11.82 -6.92 6.39
CA GLN A 99 -11.91 -6.34 7.74
C GLN A 99 -13.37 -6.19 8.18
N LEU A 100 -14.28 -5.90 7.23
CA LEU A 100 -15.72 -5.86 7.43
C LEU A 100 -16.30 -7.24 7.76
N GLU A 101 -15.88 -8.29 7.05
CA GLU A 101 -16.21 -9.68 7.40
C GLU A 101 -15.73 -10.03 8.81
N GLN A 102 -14.47 -9.73 9.14
CA GLN A 102 -13.95 -9.97 10.48
C GLN A 102 -14.70 -9.18 11.56
N ALA A 103 -15.03 -7.91 11.31
CA ALA A 103 -15.80 -7.08 12.24
C ALA A 103 -17.25 -7.58 12.38
N ALA A 104 -17.86 -8.05 11.29
CA ALA A 104 -19.18 -8.66 11.31
C ALA A 104 -19.16 -9.97 12.12
N ASP A 105 -18.17 -10.83 11.91
CA ASP A 105 -18.01 -12.10 12.65
C ASP A 105 -17.69 -11.89 14.13
N SER A 106 -16.95 -10.82 14.45
CA SER A 106 -16.61 -10.42 15.83
C SER A 106 -17.77 -9.71 16.54
N SER A 107 -18.84 -9.36 15.82
CA SER A 107 -19.98 -8.65 16.39
C SER A 107 -20.75 -9.54 17.37
N PRO A 108 -21.16 -9.02 18.55
CA PRO A 108 -22.02 -9.74 19.48
C PRO A 108 -23.34 -10.23 18.86
N LEU A 109 -23.75 -9.64 17.72
CA LEU A 109 -24.95 -10.02 16.97
C LEU A 109 -24.73 -11.21 16.03
N ALA A 110 -23.50 -11.57 15.69
CA ALA A 110 -23.18 -12.71 14.82
C ALA A 110 -23.62 -14.05 15.41
N GLN A 111 -23.66 -14.14 16.75
CA GLN A 111 -24.08 -15.34 17.48
C GLN A 111 -25.60 -15.48 17.65
N LYS A 112 -26.42 -14.48 17.23
CA LYS A 112 -27.88 -14.60 17.27
C LYS A 112 -28.39 -15.48 16.13
N LYS A 113 -28.25 -16.79 16.34
CA LYS A 113 -28.94 -17.94 15.74
C LYS A 113 -29.72 -17.59 14.46
N ARG A 114 -29.14 -17.90 13.29
CA ARG A 114 -29.92 -18.15 12.07
C ARG A 114 -30.96 -19.22 12.42
N VAL A 115 -32.20 -18.79 12.67
CA VAL A 115 -33.33 -19.70 12.82
C VAL A 115 -33.51 -20.38 11.46
N ARG A 116 -33.00 -21.62 11.35
CA ARG A 116 -33.27 -22.48 10.20
C ARG A 116 -34.78 -22.66 10.13
N LYS A 117 -35.41 -22.13 9.07
CA LYS A 117 -36.79 -22.49 8.73
C LYS A 117 -36.76 -23.97 8.35
N ALA A 118 -37.30 -24.82 9.23
CA ALA A 118 -37.43 -26.25 8.98
C ALA A 118 -38.28 -26.43 7.72
N LYS A 119 -37.75 -27.19 6.76
CA LYS A 119 -38.49 -27.73 5.64
C LYS A 119 -39.32 -28.87 6.24
N THR A 120 -40.63 -28.68 6.38
CA THR A 120 -41.55 -29.77 6.71
C THR A 120 -41.64 -30.68 5.49
N ASP A 121 -41.15 -31.91 5.65
CA ASP A 121 -41.56 -33.04 4.83
C ASP A 121 -43.07 -33.19 4.96
N ASP A 122 -43.77 -33.23 3.83
CA ASP A 122 -45.10 -33.82 3.74
C ASP A 122 -44.99 -35.01 2.81
N THR A 123 -44.86 -36.18 3.44
CA THR A 123 -45.01 -37.48 2.80
C THR A 123 -46.49 -37.84 2.91
N SER A 124 -47.19 -37.94 1.78
CA SER A 124 -48.45 -38.68 1.69
C SER A 124 -48.47 -39.40 0.35
N GLU A 125 -48.45 -40.72 0.43
CA GLU A 125 -48.60 -41.69 -0.65
C GLU A 125 -49.96 -41.54 -1.33
N GLU A 126 -49.97 -41.58 -2.67
CA GLU A 126 -50.82 -42.47 -3.51
C GLU A 126 -50.31 -42.48 -4.96
#